data_AF-A0A9D7NDD4-F1
#
_entry.id   AF-A0A9D7NDD4-F1
#
_cell.length_a   1.000
_cell.length_b   1.000
_cell.length_c   1.000
_cell.angle_alpha   90.00
_cell.angle_beta   90.00
_cell.angle_gamma   90.00
#
_symmetry.space_group_name_H-M   'P 1'
#
loop_
_entity.id
_entity.type
_entity.pdbx_description
1 polymer ?
#
loop_
_entity_poly.entity_id
_entity_poly.type
_entity_poly.pdbx_seq_one_letter_code
_entity_poly.pdbx_strand_id
1 'polypeptide(L)'
;MTQEALVSDLKKQDVDISRTALASYENRRSFPKLDVLLELSRYFNKSIDDLLIDIEERGNVFEHNVVSKLDLNDLLKDFSEILTYFKLYRSLYFNLVEIVLDAAESKEARENLLHTIMGVYAHEKLKLPVLHEVYSEKLDPLEISIFKGVHHKIPINELAEQLNLSPEEVTAVFIHAKDKIIDLLLN
;
A
#
# COMPACT_ATOMS: atom_id res chain seq x y z
N MET A 1 14.38 15.85 24.81
CA MET A 1 14.45 14.41 25.11
C MET A 1 15.69 13.83 24.44
N THR A 2 16.40 12.90 25.07
CA THR A 2 17.58 12.24 24.46
C THR A 2 17.17 10.96 23.73
N GLN A 3 17.96 10.52 22.74
CA GLN A 3 17.74 9.23 22.05
C GLN A 3 17.74 8.05 23.03
N GLU A 4 18.56 8.10 24.08
CA GLU A 4 18.62 7.08 25.13
C GLU A 4 17.33 7.01 25.95
N ALA A 5 16.75 8.16 26.30
CA ALA A 5 15.48 8.21 27.01
C ALA A 5 14.35 7.64 26.13
N LEU A 6 14.30 8.02 24.85
CA LEU A 6 13.28 7.53 23.92
C LEU A 6 13.38 6.02 23.70
N VAL A 7 14.58 5.50 23.43
CA VAL A 7 14.78 4.04 23.29
C VAL A 7 14.42 3.30 24.57
N SER A 8 14.76 3.86 25.73
CA SER A 8 14.40 3.25 27.01
C SER A 8 12.90 3.20 27.23
N ASP A 9 12.14 4.18 26.75
CA ASP A 9 10.69 4.22 26.90
C ASP A 9 10.01 3.29 25.89
N LEU A 10 10.44 3.29 24.64
CA LEU A 10 9.91 2.38 23.60
C LEU A 10 10.14 0.91 23.96
N LYS A 11 11.29 0.57 24.57
CA LYS A 11 11.54 -0.79 25.08
C LYS A 11 10.58 -1.22 26.19
N LYS A 12 10.04 -0.30 26.99
CA LYS A 12 9.01 -0.62 28.00
C LYS A 12 7.67 -0.94 27.34
N GLN A 13 7.48 -0.52 26.09
CA GLN A 13 6.30 -0.77 25.26
C GLN A 13 6.52 -1.96 24.29
N ASP A 14 7.52 -2.80 24.58
CA ASP A 14 7.87 -4.00 23.80
C ASP A 14 8.29 -3.72 22.34
N VAL A 15 8.75 -2.50 22.07
CA VAL A 15 9.29 -2.12 20.76
C VAL A 15 10.80 -2.34 20.73
N ASP A 16 11.25 -3.30 19.93
CA ASP A 16 12.67 -3.58 19.74
C ASP A 16 13.31 -2.55 18.79
N ILE A 17 13.86 -1.50 19.39
CA ILE A 17 14.60 -0.45 18.69
C ILE A 17 15.94 -0.18 19.38
N SER A 18 17.00 -0.05 18.58
CA SER A 18 18.32 0.35 19.07
C SER A 18 18.54 1.85 18.91
N ARG A 19 19.44 2.43 19.72
CA ARG A 19 19.86 3.83 19.57
C ARG A 19 20.42 4.10 18.17
N THR A 20 21.13 3.14 17.59
CA THR A 20 21.67 3.24 16.23
C THR A 20 20.57 3.25 15.18
N ALA A 21 19.53 2.42 15.34
CA ALA A 21 18.36 2.42 14.46
C ALA A 21 17.60 3.75 14.56
N LEU A 22 17.35 4.24 15.78
CA LEU A 22 16.72 5.55 16.00
C LEU A 22 17.55 6.69 15.40
N ALA A 23 18.86 6.71 15.64
CA ALA A 23 19.76 7.68 15.01
C ALA A 23 19.75 7.54 13.48
N SER A 24 19.63 6.32 12.95
CA SER A 24 19.50 6.08 11.52
C SER A 24 18.18 6.63 10.97
N TYR A 25 17.09 6.58 11.73
CA TYR A 25 15.79 7.18 11.38
C TYR A 25 15.88 8.71 11.40
N GLU A 26 16.41 9.30 12.48
CA GLU A 26 16.59 10.75 12.60
C GLU A 26 17.52 11.32 11.51
N ASN A 27 18.56 10.56 11.15
CA ASN A 27 19.52 10.91 10.08
C ASN A 27 19.11 10.39 8.69
N ARG A 28 17.90 9.85 8.53
CA ARG A 28 17.31 9.45 7.23
C ARG A 28 18.11 8.39 6.46
N ARG A 29 18.82 7.52 7.18
CA ARG A 29 19.58 6.40 6.60
C ARG A 29 18.77 5.10 6.54
N SER A 30 17.67 5.03 7.27
CA SER A 30 16.72 3.92 7.24
C SER A 30 15.34 4.38 7.65
N PHE A 31 14.31 3.58 7.32
CA PHE A 31 12.94 3.83 7.74
C PHE A 31 12.55 2.96 8.95
N PRO A 32 11.72 3.48 9.87
CA PRO A 32 11.14 2.66 10.93
C PRO A 32 10.23 1.57 10.34
N LYS A 33 10.19 0.42 11.01
CA LYS A 33 9.14 -0.60 10.80
C LYS A 33 7.78 -0.08 11.32
N LEU A 34 6.69 -0.70 10.87
CA LEU A 34 5.32 -0.25 11.22
C LEU A 34 5.04 -0.22 12.72
N ASP A 35 5.43 -1.26 13.44
CA ASP A 35 5.32 -1.37 14.89
C ASP A 35 6.02 -0.21 15.60
N VAL A 36 7.25 0.11 15.18
CA VAL A 36 8.00 1.26 15.67
C VAL A 36 7.29 2.56 15.31
N LEU A 37 6.80 2.70 14.08
CA LEU A 37 6.13 3.91 13.58
C LEU A 37 4.83 4.21 14.34
N LEU A 38 4.04 3.18 14.63
CA LEU A 38 2.82 3.28 15.46
C LEU A 38 3.16 3.73 16.87
N GLU A 39 4.20 3.19 17.47
CA GLU A 39 4.55 3.55 18.83
C GLU A 39 5.16 4.95 18.92
N LEU A 40 5.94 5.36 17.91
CA LEU A 40 6.39 6.75 17.77
C LEU A 40 5.19 7.70 17.60
N SER A 41 4.20 7.33 16.80
CA SER A 41 2.96 8.10 16.60
C SER A 41 2.22 8.32 17.93
N ARG A 42 2.06 7.26 18.72
CA ARG A 42 1.48 7.33 20.07
C ARG A 42 2.32 8.18 21.02
N TYR A 43 3.63 7.94 21.04
CA TYR A 43 4.57 8.61 21.95
C TYR A 43 4.59 10.13 21.72
N PHE A 44 4.61 10.55 20.46
CA PHE A 44 4.63 11.97 20.09
C PHE A 44 3.25 12.59 19.92
N ASN A 45 2.18 11.81 20.08
CA ASN A 45 0.80 12.23 19.82
C ASN A 45 0.65 12.93 18.46
N LYS A 46 1.25 12.32 17.43
CA LYS A 46 1.22 12.75 16.03
C LYS A 46 0.59 11.64 15.19
N SER A 47 -0.13 11.99 14.12
CA SER A 47 -0.54 10.94 13.18
C SER A 47 0.70 10.32 12.51
N ILE A 48 0.56 9.09 12.01
CA ILE A 48 1.63 8.49 11.18
C ILE A 48 1.93 9.41 10.00
N ASP A 49 0.90 9.99 9.39
CA ASP A 49 1.07 10.94 8.29
C ASP A 49 1.89 12.16 8.74
N ASP A 50 1.64 12.75 9.91
CA ASP A 50 2.45 13.88 10.42
C ASP A 50 3.92 13.50 10.67
N LEU A 51 4.19 12.26 11.10
CA LEU A 51 5.54 11.75 11.28
C LEU A 51 6.26 11.53 9.95
N LEU A 52 5.50 11.27 8.88
CA LEU A 52 6.01 11.07 7.52
C LEU A 52 6.06 12.40 6.74
N ILE A 53 5.17 13.36 7.01
CA ILE A 53 5.12 14.69 6.37
C ILE A 53 6.33 15.53 6.78
N ASP A 54 6.81 15.46 8.03
CA ASP A 54 8.10 16.06 8.43
C ASP A 54 9.31 15.48 7.64
N ILE A 55 9.13 14.31 7.01
CA ILE A 55 10.10 13.69 6.10
C ILE A 55 9.87 14.20 4.67
N GLU A 56 8.62 14.35 4.21
CA GLU A 56 8.22 14.87 2.89
C GLU A 56 8.46 16.37 2.68
N GLU A 57 8.26 17.23 3.70
CA GLU A 57 8.43 18.69 3.57
C GLU A 57 9.88 19.13 3.32
N ARG A 58 10.86 18.24 3.47
CA ARG A 58 12.26 18.50 3.04
C ARG A 58 12.55 18.04 1.59
N GLY A 59 11.58 17.43 0.92
CA GLY A 59 11.58 17.13 -0.51
C GLY A 59 10.92 18.22 -1.37
N ASN A 60 10.40 19.29 -0.74
CA ASN A 60 9.92 20.47 -1.48
C ASN A 60 11.09 21.32 -2.01
N VAL A 61 11.73 20.82 -3.07
CA VAL A 61 12.26 21.64 -4.15
C VAL A 61 11.41 21.39 -5.39
N PHE A 62 10.10 21.57 -5.26
CA PHE A 62 9.26 21.85 -6.41
C PHE A 62 8.83 23.31 -6.35
N GLU A 63 9.83 24.21 -6.32
CA GLU A 63 9.61 25.54 -6.88
C GLU A 63 9.28 25.34 -8.36
N HIS A 64 8.06 25.75 -8.72
CA HIS A 64 7.37 25.47 -9.96
C HIS A 64 7.97 26.16 -11.21
N ASN A 65 9.29 26.42 -11.24
CA ASN A 65 9.97 27.22 -12.27
C ASN A 65 11.38 26.74 -12.68
N VAL A 66 11.73 25.45 -12.54
CA VAL A 66 13.03 24.95 -13.08
C VAL A 66 12.86 23.64 -13.85
N VAL A 67 12.33 23.72 -15.07
CA VAL A 67 12.42 22.64 -16.07
C VAL A 67 13.83 22.59 -16.72
N SER A 68 14.83 23.26 -16.13
CA SER A 68 16.17 23.32 -16.69
C SER A 68 17.21 22.89 -15.65
N LYS A 69 17.66 21.63 -15.78
CA LYS A 69 18.73 20.93 -15.05
C LYS A 69 18.34 20.12 -13.81
N LEU A 70 17.37 19.23 -13.91
CA LEU A 70 17.40 18.02 -13.07
C LEU A 70 18.45 17.07 -13.69
N ASP A 71 19.52 16.77 -12.94
CA ASP A 71 20.45 15.70 -13.32
C ASP A 71 19.71 14.36 -13.26
N LEU A 72 20.05 13.43 -14.15
CA LEU A 72 19.43 12.10 -14.20
C LEU A 72 19.58 11.38 -12.84
N ASN A 73 20.69 11.60 -12.14
CA ASN A 73 20.92 11.01 -10.82
C ASN A 73 19.96 11.56 -9.74
N ASP A 74 19.64 12.85 -9.80
CA ASP A 74 18.67 13.47 -8.87
C ASP A 74 17.27 12.90 -9.13
N LEU A 75 16.89 12.80 -10.41
CA LEU A 75 15.63 12.18 -10.79
C LEU A 75 15.56 10.71 -10.35
N LEU A 76 16.62 9.93 -10.56
CA LEU A 76 16.68 8.52 -10.12
C LEU A 76 16.61 8.37 -8.60
N LYS A 77 17.21 9.31 -7.86
CA LYS A 77 17.11 9.34 -6.40
C LYS A 77 15.69 9.63 -5.96
N ASP A 78 15.02 10.62 -6.55
CA ASP A 78 13.63 10.96 -6.25
C ASP A 78 12.70 9.77 -6.55
N PHE A 79 12.90 9.10 -7.69
CA PHE A 79 12.18 7.86 -8.02
C PHE A 79 12.47 6.74 -7.03
N SER A 80 13.73 6.58 -6.60
CA SER A 80 14.10 5.57 -5.60
C SER A 80 13.43 5.83 -4.23
N GLU A 81 13.31 7.10 -3.82
CA GLU A 81 12.62 7.49 -2.61
C GLU A 81 11.12 7.20 -2.72
N ILE A 82 10.47 7.59 -3.82
CA ILE A 82 9.06 7.27 -4.12
C ILE A 82 8.81 5.75 -4.08
N LEU A 83 9.69 4.96 -4.70
CA LEU A 83 9.58 3.49 -4.68
C LEU A 83 9.76 2.91 -3.28
N THR A 84 10.57 3.55 -2.44
CA THR A 84 10.76 3.13 -1.04
C THR A 84 9.52 3.41 -0.21
N TYR A 85 8.90 4.59 -0.35
CA TYR A 85 7.61 4.89 0.26
C TYR A 85 6.51 3.95 -0.21
N PHE A 86 6.46 3.67 -1.52
CA PHE A 86 5.51 2.71 -2.06
C PHE A 86 5.65 1.32 -1.43
N LYS A 87 6.89 0.83 -1.25
CA LYS A 87 7.15 -0.44 -0.55
C LYS A 87 6.70 -0.40 0.91
N LEU A 88 6.95 0.71 1.62
CA LEU A 88 6.50 0.89 2.99
C LEU A 88 4.97 0.85 3.07
N TYR A 89 4.28 1.73 2.35
CA TYR A 89 2.82 1.78 2.32
C TYR A 89 2.21 0.43 1.92
N ARG A 90 2.83 -0.28 0.97
CA ARG A 90 2.43 -1.64 0.62
C ARG A 90 2.51 -2.58 1.83
N SER A 91 3.63 -2.61 2.55
CA SER A 91 3.77 -3.43 3.77
C SER A 91 2.79 -3.03 4.87
N LEU A 92 2.55 -1.73 5.05
CA LEU A 92 1.55 -1.23 6.01
C LEU A 92 0.16 -1.72 5.67
N TYR A 93 -0.20 -1.61 4.40
CA TYR A 93 -1.50 -2.00 3.87
C TYR A 93 -1.73 -3.51 4.03
N PHE A 94 -0.74 -4.36 3.72
CA PHE A 94 -0.87 -5.80 3.93
C PHE A 94 -1.14 -6.17 5.38
N ASN A 95 -0.37 -5.62 6.33
CA ASN A 95 -0.57 -5.87 7.75
C ASN A 95 -1.95 -5.37 8.23
N LEU A 96 -2.39 -4.20 7.77
CA LEU A 96 -3.71 -3.65 8.08
C LEU A 96 -4.83 -4.55 7.56
N VAL A 97 -4.72 -5.06 6.34
CA VAL A 97 -5.71 -5.98 5.76
C VAL A 97 -5.79 -7.27 6.57
N GLU A 98 -4.65 -7.86 6.97
CA GLU A 98 -4.64 -9.06 7.81
C GLU A 98 -5.31 -8.81 9.17
N ILE A 99 -4.94 -7.71 9.84
CA ILE A 99 -5.54 -7.33 11.14
C ILE A 99 -7.05 -7.14 11.02
N VAL A 100 -7.54 -6.47 9.97
CA VAL A 100 -8.98 -6.22 9.80
C VAL A 100 -9.73 -7.49 9.41
N LEU A 101 -9.11 -8.39 8.62
CA LEU A 101 -9.69 -9.70 8.29
C LEU A 101 -9.80 -10.59 9.54
N ASP A 102 -8.79 -10.58 10.41
CA ASP A 102 -8.79 -11.33 11.66
C ASP A 102 -9.81 -10.77 12.67
N ALA A 103 -9.97 -9.45 12.70
CA ALA A 103 -10.96 -8.77 13.55
C ALA A 103 -12.41 -8.92 13.06
N ALA A 104 -12.64 -9.38 11.83
CA ALA A 104 -13.99 -9.56 11.31
C ALA A 104 -14.69 -10.76 11.98
N GLU A 105 -15.70 -10.45 12.80
CA GLU A 105 -16.40 -11.38 13.70
C GLU A 105 -17.30 -12.41 12.98
N SER A 106 -17.70 -12.14 11.73
CA SER A 106 -18.60 -13.01 10.97
C SER A 106 -18.09 -13.29 9.55
N LYS A 107 -18.55 -14.40 8.97
CA LYS A 107 -18.28 -14.76 7.57
C LYS A 107 -18.72 -13.64 6.60
N GLU A 108 -19.90 -13.07 6.83
CA GLU A 108 -20.45 -11.97 6.04
C GLU A 108 -19.57 -10.71 6.14
N ALA A 109 -19.06 -10.37 7.33
CA ALA A 109 -18.16 -9.23 7.50
C ALA A 109 -16.84 -9.42 6.74
N ARG A 110 -16.30 -10.64 6.72
CA ARG A 110 -15.09 -10.97 5.94
C ARG A 110 -15.33 -10.86 4.44
N GLU A 111 -16.46 -11.36 3.95
CA GLU A 111 -16.84 -11.29 2.53
C GLU A 111 -17.02 -9.83 2.07
N ASN A 112 -17.67 -9.00 2.89
CA ASN A 112 -17.84 -7.56 2.61
C ASN A 112 -16.51 -6.81 2.57
N LEU A 113 -15.59 -7.13 3.49
CA LEU A 113 -14.26 -6.54 3.51
C LEU A 113 -13.44 -6.95 2.29
N LEU A 114 -13.48 -8.24 1.93
CA LEU A 114 -12.82 -8.77 0.74
C LEU A 114 -13.33 -8.07 -0.52
N HIS A 115 -14.65 -7.94 -0.67
CA HIS A 115 -15.27 -7.22 -1.79
C HIS A 115 -14.78 -5.76 -1.88
N THR A 116 -14.71 -5.09 -0.74
CA THR A 116 -14.21 -3.70 -0.65
C THR A 116 -12.77 -3.60 -1.12
N ILE A 117 -11.89 -4.50 -0.64
CA ILE A 117 -10.47 -4.53 -1.04
C ILE A 117 -10.32 -4.81 -2.54
N MET A 118 -11.09 -5.78 -3.06
CA MET A 118 -11.12 -6.09 -4.48
C MET A 118 -11.55 -4.88 -5.32
N GLY A 119 -12.58 -4.16 -4.88
CA GLY A 119 -13.07 -2.94 -5.53
C GLY A 119 -12.02 -1.83 -5.60
N VAL A 120 -11.33 -1.57 -4.48
CA VAL A 120 -10.24 -0.57 -4.42
C VAL A 120 -9.09 -0.97 -5.35
N TYR A 121 -8.69 -2.24 -5.34
CA TYR A 121 -7.62 -2.73 -6.22
C TYR A 121 -7.98 -2.55 -7.70
N ALA A 122 -9.18 -3.00 -8.10
CA ALA A 122 -9.64 -2.89 -9.48
C ALA A 122 -9.73 -1.42 -9.92
N HIS A 123 -10.19 -0.53 -9.04
CA HIS A 123 -10.24 0.91 -9.31
C HIS A 123 -8.87 1.51 -9.59
N GLU A 124 -7.89 1.29 -8.73
CA GLU A 124 -6.54 1.82 -8.94
C GLU A 124 -5.91 1.30 -10.25
N LYS A 125 -6.19 0.05 -10.63
CA LYS A 125 -5.66 -0.54 -11.87
C LYS A 125 -6.33 -0.06 -13.13
N LEU A 126 -7.64 0.21 -13.09
CA LEU A 126 -8.39 0.64 -14.27
C LEU A 126 -8.48 2.17 -14.42
N LYS A 127 -8.10 2.94 -13.39
CA LYS A 127 -8.11 4.41 -13.39
C LYS A 127 -7.12 5.03 -14.38
N LEU A 128 -5.99 4.37 -14.66
CA LEU A 128 -4.97 4.87 -15.58
C LEU A 128 -5.13 4.22 -16.96
N PRO A 129 -5.51 4.98 -18.01
CA PRO A 129 -5.80 4.41 -19.34
C PRO A 129 -4.65 3.60 -19.94
N VAL A 130 -3.41 4.05 -19.72
CA VAL A 130 -2.21 3.35 -20.22
C VAL A 130 -2.02 1.99 -19.56
N LEU A 131 -2.38 1.87 -18.28
CA LEU A 131 -2.30 0.61 -17.55
C LEU A 131 -3.46 -0.32 -17.94
N HIS A 132 -4.63 0.24 -18.25
CA HIS A 132 -5.77 -0.52 -18.74
C HIS A 132 -5.42 -1.29 -20.04
N GLU A 133 -4.78 -0.65 -21.02
CA GLU A 133 -4.34 -1.33 -22.25
C GLU A 133 -3.36 -2.47 -21.96
N VAL A 134 -2.33 -2.21 -21.14
CA VAL A 134 -1.33 -3.21 -20.75
C VAL A 134 -1.95 -4.42 -20.02
N TYR A 135 -2.92 -4.18 -19.14
CA TYR A 135 -3.61 -5.26 -18.42
C TYR A 135 -4.57 -6.03 -19.33
N SER A 136 -5.22 -5.35 -20.29
CA SER A 136 -6.15 -5.95 -21.24
C SER A 136 -5.50 -6.98 -22.15
N GLU A 137 -4.22 -6.81 -22.48
CA GLU A 137 -3.47 -7.77 -23.32
C GLU A 137 -3.12 -9.08 -22.60
N LYS A 138 -3.20 -9.09 -21.27
CA LYS A 138 -2.69 -10.17 -20.42
C LYS A 138 -3.77 -10.94 -19.69
N LEU A 139 -4.91 -10.31 -19.50
CA LEU A 139 -6.10 -10.92 -18.94
C LEU A 139 -6.96 -11.52 -20.05
N ASP A 140 -7.56 -12.67 -19.76
CA ASP A 140 -8.57 -13.24 -20.65
C ASP A 140 -9.94 -12.52 -20.52
N PRO A 141 -10.90 -12.77 -21.42
CA PRO A 141 -12.19 -12.08 -21.38
C PRO A 141 -12.99 -12.27 -20.08
N LEU A 142 -12.85 -13.42 -19.41
CA LEU A 142 -13.54 -13.68 -18.15
C LEU A 142 -12.89 -12.87 -17.02
N GLU A 143 -11.56 -12.88 -16.93
CA GLU A 143 -10.79 -12.09 -15.99
C GLU A 143 -11.08 -10.59 -16.12
N ILE A 144 -11.14 -10.07 -17.36
CA ILE A 144 -11.50 -8.68 -17.64
C ILE A 144 -12.92 -8.37 -17.18
N SER A 145 -13.87 -9.27 -17.45
CA SER A 145 -15.28 -9.07 -17.07
C SER A 145 -15.45 -9.02 -15.56
N ILE A 146 -14.75 -9.90 -14.83
CA ILE A 146 -14.74 -9.89 -13.36
C ILE A 146 -14.08 -8.61 -12.83
N PHE A 147 -12.91 -8.22 -13.34
CA PHE A 147 -12.24 -6.98 -12.93
C PHE A 147 -13.12 -5.75 -13.14
N LYS A 148 -13.82 -5.66 -14.27
CA LYS A 148 -14.75 -4.58 -14.56
C LYS A 148 -15.97 -4.63 -13.65
N GLY A 149 -16.57 -5.80 -13.41
CA GLY A 149 -17.71 -5.92 -12.51
C GLY A 149 -17.38 -5.47 -11.08
N VAL A 150 -16.24 -5.92 -10.56
CA VAL A 150 -15.71 -5.52 -9.25
C VAL A 150 -15.41 -4.01 -9.21
N HIS A 151 -14.79 -3.45 -10.26
CA HIS A 151 -14.54 -2.01 -10.37
C HIS A 151 -15.82 -1.16 -10.30
N HIS A 152 -16.89 -1.62 -10.96
CA HIS A 152 -18.20 -0.96 -10.90
C HIS A 152 -18.99 -1.31 -9.63
N LYS A 153 -18.35 -1.93 -8.64
CA LYS A 153 -18.93 -2.30 -7.34
C LYS A 153 -20.14 -3.23 -7.44
N ILE A 154 -20.20 -4.07 -8.47
CA ILE A 154 -21.22 -5.12 -8.56
C ILE A 154 -20.93 -6.13 -7.42
N PRO A 155 -21.93 -6.49 -6.58
CA PRO A 155 -21.77 -7.51 -5.54
C PRO A 155 -21.27 -8.84 -6.13
N ILE A 156 -20.36 -9.55 -5.44
CA ILE A 156 -19.80 -10.82 -5.95
C ILE A 156 -20.90 -11.83 -6.29
N ASN A 157 -21.94 -11.94 -5.47
CA ASN A 157 -23.04 -12.88 -5.72
C ASN A 157 -23.79 -12.55 -7.02
N GLU A 158 -24.06 -11.26 -7.27
CA GLU A 158 -24.70 -10.80 -8.50
C GLU A 158 -23.79 -11.02 -9.72
N LEU A 159 -22.49 -10.74 -9.58
CA LEU A 159 -21.50 -10.96 -10.63
C LEU A 159 -21.35 -12.46 -10.94
N ALA A 160 -21.39 -13.32 -9.93
CA ALA A 160 -21.36 -14.77 -10.07
C ALA A 160 -22.58 -15.28 -10.84
N GLU A 161 -23.78 -14.78 -10.52
CA GLU A 161 -25.01 -15.07 -11.27
C GLU A 161 -24.90 -14.63 -12.74
N GLN A 162 -24.43 -13.40 -13.00
CA GLN A 162 -24.26 -12.87 -14.36
C GLN A 162 -23.29 -13.69 -15.22
N LEU A 163 -22.26 -14.27 -14.59
CA LEU A 163 -21.21 -15.02 -15.26
C LEU A 163 -21.41 -16.54 -15.22
N ASN A 164 -22.49 -17.01 -14.59
CA ASN A 164 -22.78 -18.43 -14.37
C ASN A 164 -21.62 -19.18 -13.69
N LEU A 165 -21.12 -18.58 -12.59
CA LEU A 165 -20.06 -19.08 -11.72
C LEU A 165 -20.53 -19.11 -10.27
N SER A 166 -19.77 -19.77 -9.39
CA SER A 166 -19.92 -19.59 -7.94
C SER A 166 -19.19 -18.32 -7.44
N PRO A 167 -19.60 -17.72 -6.31
CA PRO A 167 -18.87 -16.63 -5.66
C PRO A 167 -17.38 -16.94 -5.39
N GLU A 168 -17.08 -18.18 -5.01
CA GLU A 168 -15.73 -18.65 -4.77
C GLU A 168 -14.91 -18.72 -6.06
N GLU A 169 -15.51 -19.16 -7.17
CA GLU A 169 -14.88 -19.18 -8.49
C GLU A 169 -14.57 -17.77 -8.98
N VAL A 170 -15.52 -16.82 -8.84
CA VAL A 170 -15.30 -15.40 -9.17
C VAL A 170 -14.11 -14.83 -8.39
N THR A 171 -14.05 -15.13 -7.09
CA THR A 171 -12.96 -14.69 -6.21
C THR A 171 -11.61 -15.30 -6.63
N ALA A 172 -11.58 -16.60 -6.92
CA ALA A 172 -10.37 -17.31 -7.35
C ALA A 172 -9.83 -16.75 -8.69
N VAL A 173 -10.71 -16.52 -9.67
CA VAL A 173 -10.33 -15.93 -10.96
C VAL A 173 -9.81 -14.51 -10.77
N PHE A 174 -10.42 -13.70 -9.92
CA PHE A 174 -9.92 -12.36 -9.61
C PHE A 174 -8.53 -12.38 -8.99
N ILE A 175 -8.27 -13.26 -8.02
CA ILE A 175 -6.95 -13.40 -7.38
C ILE A 175 -5.90 -13.81 -8.40
N HIS A 176 -6.21 -14.79 -9.26
CA HIS A 176 -5.31 -15.23 -10.32
C HIS A 176 -4.97 -14.10 -11.31
N ALA A 177 -5.98 -13.36 -11.76
CA ALA A 177 -5.78 -12.19 -12.63
C ALA A 177 -4.98 -11.07 -11.96
N LYS A 178 -5.20 -10.83 -10.65
CA LYS A 178 -4.37 -9.92 -9.86
C LYS A 178 -2.90 -10.35 -9.88
N ASP A 179 -2.63 -11.63 -9.69
CA ASP A 179 -1.25 -12.14 -9.64
C ASP A 179 -0.55 -12.02 -11.00
N LYS A 180 -1.26 -12.30 -12.11
CA LYS A 180 -0.74 -12.03 -13.47
C LYS A 180 -0.31 -10.57 -13.65
N ILE A 181 -1.13 -9.62 -13.19
CA ILE A 181 -0.82 -8.18 -13.26
C ILE A 181 0.39 -7.83 -12.39
N ILE A 182 0.52 -8.45 -11.21
CA ILE A 182 1.67 -8.21 -10.32
C ILE A 182 2.96 -8.71 -10.98
N ASP A 183 2.95 -9.91 -11.56
CA ASP A 183 4.12 -10.48 -12.24
C ASP A 183 4.60 -9.62 -13.42
N LEU A 184 3.68 -8.93 -14.12
CA LEU A 184 4.00 -7.96 -15.17
C LEU A 184 4.73 -6.71 -14.68
N LEU A 185 4.45 -6.28 -13.46
CA LEU A 185 5.04 -5.06 -12.89
C LEU A 185 6.39 -5.33 -12.22
N LEU A 186 6.72 -6.60 -12.00
CA LEU A 186 7.94 -7.03 -11.31
C LEU A 186 9.01 -7.63 -12.25
N ASN A 187 8.66 -7.90 -13.50
CA ASN A 187 9.56 -8.38 -14.55
C ASN A 187 9.79 -7.31 -15.62
#